data_AF-A0A355AZN4-F1
#
_entry.id   AF-A0A355AZN4-F1
#
_cell.length_a   1.000
_cell.length_b   1.000
_cell.length_c   1.000
_cell.angle_alpha   90.00
_cell.angle_beta   90.00
_cell.angle_gamma   90.00
#
_symmetry.space_group_name_H-M   'P 1'
#
loop_
_entity.id
_entity.type
_entity.pdbx_description
1 polymer ?
#
loop_
_entity_poly.entity_id
_entity_poly.type
_entity_poly.pdbx_seq_one_letter_code
_entity_poly.pdbx_strand_id
1 'polypeptide(L)'
;GGAAARVGIVKGKFMDFRLTEKQSALQSLAHEFAEREIRPIAREREKIEGPAERFPWDVVEKGSRLGLRTLALPEEMGGAGADVLTLCLVGEEIAWGDLGIAVTFDQTWKISHLIEHLANDEQRSRYLPAFLEDHRFHLA
;
A
#
# COMPACT_ATOMS: atom_id res chain seq x y z
N GLY A 1 21.26 -43.85 44.43
CA GLY A 1 21.62 -42.45 44.19
C GLY A 1 22.15 -42.32 42.78
N GLY A 2 21.54 -41.47 41.97
CA GLY A 2 21.92 -41.26 40.57
C GLY A 2 20.89 -40.33 39.94
N ALA A 3 21.21 -39.03 39.94
CA ALA A 3 20.30 -37.97 39.55
C ALA A 3 19.93 -38.07 38.06
N ALA A 4 18.63 -38.10 37.76
CA ALA A 4 18.12 -37.88 36.42
C ALA A 4 18.35 -36.41 36.06
N ALA A 5 19.27 -36.17 35.11
CA ALA A 5 19.50 -34.85 34.55
C ALA A 5 18.20 -34.37 33.87
N ARG A 6 17.60 -33.31 34.43
CA ARG A 6 16.49 -32.61 33.78
C ARG A 6 17.05 -31.87 32.56
N VAL A 7 16.64 -32.30 31.37
CA VAL A 7 16.91 -31.57 30.12
C VAL A 7 16.23 -30.20 30.23
N GLY A 8 17.03 -29.15 30.25
CA GLY A 8 16.54 -27.77 30.23
C GLY A 8 15.91 -27.48 28.87
N ILE A 9 14.61 -27.21 28.85
CA ILE A 9 13.95 -26.65 27.67
C ILE A 9 14.48 -25.23 27.50
N VAL A 10 15.24 -25.00 26.43
CA VAL A 10 15.58 -23.65 25.99
C VAL A 10 14.28 -22.97 25.59
N LYS A 11 13.86 -21.93 26.32
CA LYS A 11 12.75 -21.05 25.91
C LYS A 11 13.17 -20.30 24.65
N GLY A 12 12.91 -20.87 23.47
CA GLY A 12 12.94 -20.13 22.23
C GLY A 12 11.92 -18.99 22.30
N LYS A 13 12.30 -17.78 21.89
CA LYS A 13 11.33 -16.72 21.60
C LYS A 13 10.39 -17.25 20.51
N PHE A 14 9.13 -17.48 20.84
CA PHE A 14 8.11 -17.74 19.82
C PHE A 14 7.94 -16.46 19.00
N MET A 15 7.99 -16.58 17.67
CA MET A 15 7.68 -15.47 16.76
C MET A 15 6.16 -15.29 16.71
N ASP A 16 5.69 -14.06 16.89
CA ASP A 16 4.28 -13.69 16.74
C ASP A 16 4.02 -13.25 15.30
N PHE A 17 3.16 -13.96 14.58
CA PHE A 17 2.82 -13.71 13.18
C PHE A 17 1.48 -12.99 13.01
N ARG A 18 0.84 -12.58 14.10
CA ARG A 18 -0.42 -11.84 14.02
C ARG A 18 -0.16 -10.45 13.47
N LEU A 19 -1.08 -9.98 12.64
CA LEU A 19 -1.09 -8.59 12.19
C LEU A 19 -1.37 -7.66 13.37
N THR A 20 -0.75 -6.49 13.34
CA THR A 20 -1.15 -5.38 14.22
C THR A 20 -2.56 -4.91 13.87
N GLU A 21 -3.21 -4.19 14.78
CA GLU A 21 -4.54 -3.60 14.51
C GLU A 21 -4.50 -2.65 13.31
N LYS A 22 -3.45 -1.84 13.17
CA LYS A 22 -3.26 -0.94 12.02
C LYS A 22 -3.12 -1.74 10.71
N GLN A 23 -2.31 -2.79 10.70
CA GLN A 23 -2.17 -3.67 9.52
C GLN A 23 -3.49 -4.36 9.16
N SER A 24 -4.20 -4.91 10.14
CA SER A 24 -5.50 -5.56 9.92
C SER A 24 -6.53 -4.56 9.38
N ALA A 25 -6.60 -3.35 9.93
CA ALA A 25 -7.55 -2.33 9.48
C ALA A 25 -7.25 -1.87 8.04
N LEU A 26 -5.98 -1.66 7.71
CA LEU A 26 -5.57 -1.27 6.36
C LEU A 26 -5.79 -2.39 5.34
N GLN A 27 -5.52 -3.65 5.72
CA GLN A 27 -5.86 -4.81 4.90
C GLN A 27 -7.36 -4.87 4.62
N SER A 28 -8.21 -4.76 5.64
CA SER A 28 -9.67 -4.78 5.47
C SER A 28 -10.16 -3.63 4.60
N LEU A 29 -9.65 -2.41 4.81
CA LEU A 29 -9.97 -1.26 3.97
C LEU A 29 -9.64 -1.51 2.49
N ALA A 30 -8.45 -2.06 2.23
CA ALA A 30 -8.00 -2.38 0.88
C ALA A 30 -8.88 -3.45 0.22
N HIS A 31 -9.27 -4.49 0.98
CA HIS A 31 -10.16 -5.54 0.50
C HIS A 31 -11.55 -5.00 0.15
N GLU A 32 -12.15 -4.21 1.02
CA GLU A 32 -13.46 -3.60 0.77
C GLU A 32 -13.43 -2.68 -0.45
N PHE A 33 -12.36 -1.91 -0.62
CA PHE A 33 -12.16 -1.10 -1.82
C PHE A 33 -12.03 -1.96 -3.07
N ALA A 34 -11.25 -3.03 -3.02
CA ALA A 34 -11.07 -3.94 -4.14
C ALA A 34 -12.38 -4.65 -4.54
N GLU A 35 -13.15 -5.13 -3.57
CA GLU A 35 -14.44 -5.78 -3.79
C GLU A 35 -15.47 -4.84 -4.44
N ARG A 36 -15.54 -3.60 -3.96
CA ARG A 36 -16.60 -2.66 -4.37
C ARG A 36 -16.28 -1.88 -5.63
N GLU A 37 -15.02 -1.48 -5.80
CA GLU A 37 -14.63 -0.49 -6.81
C GLU A 37 -13.79 -1.09 -7.93
N ILE A 38 -12.99 -2.12 -7.65
CA ILE A 38 -12.04 -2.68 -8.62
C ILE A 38 -12.59 -3.92 -9.32
N ARG A 39 -12.94 -4.96 -8.54
CA ARG A 39 -13.31 -6.27 -9.08
C ARG A 39 -14.50 -6.23 -10.05
N PRO A 40 -15.55 -5.41 -9.83
CA PRO A 40 -16.71 -5.38 -10.73
C PRO A 40 -16.39 -4.86 -12.14
N ILE A 41 -15.36 -4.01 -12.28
CA ILE A 41 -15.02 -3.36 -13.56
C ILE A 41 -13.88 -4.06 -14.31
N ALA A 42 -13.06 -4.86 -13.63
CA ALA A 42 -11.78 -5.36 -14.14
C ALA A 42 -11.92 -6.08 -15.49
N ARG A 43 -12.88 -7.01 -15.60
CA ARG A 43 -13.05 -7.85 -16.80
C ARG A 43 -13.47 -7.07 -18.04
N GLU A 44 -14.34 -6.08 -17.89
CA GLU A 44 -14.79 -5.28 -19.03
C GLU A 44 -13.72 -4.28 -19.46
N ARG A 45 -12.97 -3.73 -18.51
CA ARG A 45 -11.85 -2.82 -18.82
C ARG A 45 -10.73 -3.51 -19.58
N GLU A 46 -10.37 -4.74 -19.22
CA GLU A 46 -9.29 -5.47 -19.90
C GLU A 46 -9.55 -5.64 -21.42
N LYS A 47 -10.82 -5.65 -21.84
CA LYS A 47 -11.21 -5.76 -23.25
C LYS A 47 -11.03 -4.46 -24.04
N ILE A 48 -10.82 -3.31 -23.38
CA ILE A 48 -10.67 -2.00 -24.04
C ILE A 48 -9.30 -1.94 -24.71
N GLU A 49 -9.22 -1.89 -26.04
CA GLU A 49 -7.93 -1.91 -26.75
C GLU A 49 -7.03 -0.70 -26.44
N GLY A 50 -7.62 0.49 -26.32
CA GLY A 50 -6.89 1.73 -26.10
C GLY A 50 -6.35 1.85 -24.66
N PRO A 51 -5.04 2.03 -24.45
CA PRO A 51 -4.44 2.04 -23.11
C PRO A 51 -4.88 3.24 -22.26
N ALA A 52 -5.13 4.39 -22.88
CA ALA A 52 -5.57 5.59 -22.18
C ALA A 52 -7.01 5.43 -21.67
N GLU A 53 -7.89 4.81 -22.47
CA GLU A 53 -9.28 4.53 -22.12
C GLU A 53 -9.41 3.35 -21.16
N ARG A 54 -8.50 2.37 -21.25
CA ARG A 54 -8.44 1.22 -20.34
C ARG A 54 -8.11 1.66 -18.91
N PHE A 55 -7.25 2.66 -18.75
CA PHE A 55 -6.74 3.08 -17.44
C PHE A 55 -7.89 3.59 -16.53
N PRO A 56 -8.08 3.01 -15.34
CA PRO A 56 -9.24 3.28 -14.49
C PRO A 56 -9.04 4.51 -13.59
N TRP A 57 -8.91 5.69 -14.20
CA TRP A 57 -8.69 6.96 -13.48
C TRP A 57 -9.69 7.21 -12.35
N ASP A 58 -10.97 6.93 -12.61
CA ASP A 58 -12.05 7.06 -11.65
C ASP A 58 -11.82 6.22 -10.38
N VAL A 59 -11.28 5.01 -10.53
CA VAL A 59 -11.00 4.13 -9.39
C VAL A 59 -9.70 4.53 -8.69
N VAL A 60 -8.66 4.86 -9.45
CA VAL A 60 -7.38 5.32 -8.87
C VAL A 60 -7.60 6.59 -8.03
N GLU A 61 -8.41 7.54 -8.51
CA GLU A 61 -8.77 8.74 -7.75
C GLU A 61 -9.57 8.43 -6.48
N LYS A 62 -10.52 7.49 -6.54
CA LYS A 62 -11.24 7.04 -5.33
C LYS A 62 -10.28 6.45 -4.31
N GLY A 63 -9.38 5.54 -4.72
CA GLY A 63 -8.38 4.96 -3.82
C GLY A 63 -7.41 6.01 -3.24
N SER A 64 -7.02 6.97 -4.07
CA SER A 64 -6.22 8.14 -3.64
C SER A 64 -6.92 8.97 -2.57
N ARG A 65 -8.23 9.23 -2.71
CA ARG A 65 -9.05 9.93 -1.70
C ARG A 65 -9.22 9.15 -0.39
N LEU A 66 -9.12 7.82 -0.44
CA LEU A 66 -9.06 6.95 0.76
C LEU A 66 -7.68 6.95 1.42
N GLY A 67 -6.69 7.64 0.85
CA GLY A 67 -5.31 7.67 1.35
C GLY A 67 -4.46 6.49 0.88
N LEU A 68 -5.00 5.55 0.08
CA LEU A 68 -4.26 4.37 -0.38
C LEU A 68 -3.02 4.74 -1.21
N ARG A 69 -3.08 5.84 -1.96
CA ARG A 69 -1.95 6.33 -2.77
C ARG A 69 -0.79 6.87 -1.93
N THR A 70 -1.08 7.50 -0.80
CA THR A 70 -0.10 8.20 0.05
C THR A 70 0.30 7.40 1.29
N LEU A 71 -0.07 6.11 1.36
CA LEU A 71 0.18 5.25 2.52
C LEU A 71 1.64 5.25 3.00
N ALA A 72 2.58 5.18 2.05
CA ALA A 72 4.01 5.08 2.34
C ALA A 72 4.67 6.41 2.76
N LEU A 73 4.00 7.56 2.54
CA LEU A 73 4.53 8.83 3.04
C LEU A 73 4.51 8.85 4.57
N PRO A 74 5.52 9.42 5.24
CA PRO A 74 5.49 9.64 6.67
C PRO A 74 4.29 10.49 7.11
N GLU A 75 3.85 10.30 8.36
CA GLU A 75 2.70 11.03 8.91
C GLU A 75 2.97 12.55 8.95
N GLU A 76 4.20 12.98 9.26
CA GLU A 76 4.62 14.38 9.22
C GLU A 76 4.61 15.00 7.82
N MET A 77 4.55 14.18 6.77
CA MET A 77 4.43 14.60 5.37
C MET A 77 3.02 14.39 4.82
N GLY A 78 2.04 14.08 5.67
CA GLY A 78 0.63 13.93 5.29
C GLY A 78 0.24 12.54 4.79
N GLY A 79 1.10 11.52 4.99
CA GLY A 79 0.78 10.11 4.70
C GLY A 79 0.40 9.31 5.94
N ALA A 80 0.47 7.97 5.82
CA ALA A 80 0.13 7.04 6.91
C ALA A 80 1.34 6.33 7.52
N GLY A 81 2.56 6.58 7.02
CA GLY A 81 3.80 5.95 7.48
C GLY A 81 3.77 4.43 7.42
N ALA A 82 3.10 3.86 6.42
CA ALA A 82 2.98 2.41 6.28
C ALA A 82 4.35 1.80 5.95
N ASP A 83 4.74 0.77 6.72
CA ASP A 83 5.94 0.00 6.44
C ASP A 83 5.74 -0.96 5.26
N VAL A 84 6.83 -1.53 4.74
CA VAL A 84 6.79 -2.42 3.58
C VAL A 84 5.85 -3.61 3.79
N LEU A 85 5.80 -4.19 4.99
CA LEU A 85 4.89 -5.29 5.29
C LEU A 85 3.42 -4.85 5.16
N THR A 86 3.08 -3.68 5.70
CA THR A 86 1.74 -3.11 5.59
C THR A 86 1.39 -2.79 4.13
N LEU A 87 2.34 -2.26 3.36
CA LEU A 87 2.16 -2.01 1.92
C LEU A 87 1.94 -3.32 1.14
N CYS A 88 2.65 -4.41 1.49
CA CYS A 88 2.41 -5.73 0.90
C CYS A 88 0.98 -6.22 1.18
N LEU A 89 0.52 -6.13 2.44
CA LEU A 89 -0.83 -6.54 2.81
C LEU A 89 -1.90 -5.76 2.03
N VAL A 90 -1.76 -4.44 1.95
CA VAL A 90 -2.67 -3.58 1.18
C VAL A 90 -2.59 -3.91 -0.31
N GLY A 91 -1.38 -4.05 -0.85
CA GLY A 91 -1.13 -4.35 -2.26
C GLY A 91 -1.72 -5.69 -2.69
N GLU A 92 -1.63 -6.72 -1.85
CA GLU A 92 -2.24 -8.03 -2.09
C GLU A 92 -3.76 -7.95 -2.23
N GLU A 93 -4.43 -7.20 -1.36
CA GLU A 93 -5.89 -7.03 -1.42
C GLU A 93 -6.33 -6.21 -2.64
N ILE A 94 -5.58 -5.16 -3.01
CA ILE A 94 -5.85 -4.41 -4.24
C ILE A 94 -5.64 -5.31 -5.47
N ALA A 95 -4.58 -6.12 -5.47
CA ALA A 95 -4.25 -7.05 -6.55
C ALA A 95 -5.26 -8.19 -6.69
N TRP A 96 -5.92 -8.58 -5.59
CA TRP A 96 -7.08 -9.47 -5.64
C TRP A 96 -8.19 -8.88 -6.51
N GLY A 97 -8.38 -7.56 -6.49
CA GLY A 97 -9.25 -6.84 -7.41
C GLY A 97 -8.71 -6.82 -8.84
N ASP A 98 -7.58 -6.15 -9.03
CA ASP A 98 -6.88 -5.99 -10.31
C ASP A 98 -5.39 -5.68 -10.09
N LEU A 99 -4.51 -6.44 -10.78
CA LEU A 99 -3.06 -6.30 -10.63
C LEU A 99 -2.53 -4.97 -11.18
N GLY A 100 -3.11 -4.44 -12.26
CA GLY A 100 -2.67 -3.19 -12.88
C GLY A 100 -2.87 -1.99 -11.96
N ILE A 101 -4.01 -1.95 -11.27
CA ILE A 101 -4.30 -0.94 -10.24
C ILE A 101 -3.37 -1.09 -9.04
N ALA A 102 -3.12 -2.33 -8.56
CA ALA A 102 -2.19 -2.55 -7.46
C ALA A 102 -0.78 -2.04 -7.77
N VAL A 103 -0.27 -2.34 -8.98
CA VAL A 103 1.06 -1.87 -9.43
C VAL A 103 1.09 -0.34 -9.53
N THR A 104 -0.01 0.29 -9.93
CA THR A 104 -0.12 1.76 -9.99
C THR A 104 0.08 2.42 -8.61
N PHE A 105 -0.53 1.87 -7.55
CA PHE A 105 -0.28 2.35 -6.19
C PHE A 105 1.13 2.01 -5.70
N ASP A 106 1.63 0.81 -5.98
CA ASP A 106 3.00 0.38 -5.62
C ASP A 106 4.08 1.31 -6.20
N GLN A 107 3.96 1.73 -7.46
CA GLN A 107 4.91 2.70 -8.03
C GLN A 107 4.84 4.05 -7.29
N THR A 108 3.64 4.44 -6.84
CA THR A 108 3.46 5.70 -6.12
C THR A 108 4.06 5.64 -4.71
N TRP A 109 3.96 4.50 -4.03
CA TRP A 109 4.63 4.28 -2.74
C TRP A 109 6.15 4.36 -2.85
N LYS A 110 6.73 3.85 -3.94
CA LYS A 110 8.16 4.04 -4.22
C LYS A 110 8.52 5.51 -4.35
N ILE A 111 7.70 6.30 -5.02
CA ILE A 111 7.91 7.75 -5.14
C ILE A 111 7.82 8.42 -3.76
N SER A 112 6.90 8.00 -2.89
CA SER A 112 6.85 8.49 -1.50
C SER A 112 8.19 8.28 -0.77
N HIS A 113 8.80 7.10 -0.90
CA HIS A 113 10.12 6.83 -0.31
C HIS A 113 11.25 7.67 -0.95
N LEU A 114 11.17 7.96 -2.26
CA LEU A 114 12.14 8.85 -2.92
C LEU A 114 12.01 10.29 -2.41
N ILE A 115 10.77 10.79 -2.25
CA ILE A 115 10.50 12.12 -1.68
C ILE A 115 11.00 12.17 -0.23
N GLU A 116 10.77 11.13 0.55
CA GLU A 116 11.22 11.05 1.94
C GLU A 116 12.76 11.09 2.01
N HIS A 117 13.44 10.15 1.36
CA HIS A 117 14.86 9.87 1.62
C HIS A 117 15.84 10.60 0.71
N LEU A 118 15.43 10.99 -0.50
CA LEU A 118 16.35 11.52 -1.51
C LEU A 118 16.08 12.97 -1.91
N ALA A 119 14.86 13.47 -1.71
CA ALA A 119 14.55 14.85 -2.05
C ALA A 119 15.20 15.84 -1.07
N ASN A 120 15.92 16.82 -1.62
CA ASN A 120 16.35 17.99 -0.87
C ASN A 120 15.16 18.92 -0.57
N ASP A 121 15.39 19.96 0.24
CA ASP A 121 14.31 20.87 0.67
C ASP A 121 13.60 21.58 -0.50
N GLU A 122 14.33 21.97 -1.53
CA GLU A 122 13.77 22.62 -2.72
C GLU A 122 12.84 21.66 -3.49
N GLN A 123 13.32 20.44 -3.74
CA GLN A 123 12.53 19.40 -4.40
C GLN A 123 11.30 19.04 -3.57
N ARG A 124 11.46 18.84 -2.26
CA ARG A 124 10.36 18.50 -1.36
C ARG A 124 9.29 19.61 -1.35
N SER A 125 9.70 20.86 -1.22
CA SER A 125 8.78 22.01 -1.27
C SER A 125 8.06 22.13 -2.62
N ARG A 126 8.69 21.69 -3.72
CA ARG A 126 8.09 21.74 -5.06
C ARG A 126 7.10 20.61 -5.31
N TYR A 127 7.43 19.38 -4.92
CA TYR A 127 6.69 18.19 -5.32
C TYR A 127 5.67 17.71 -4.28
N LEU A 128 5.95 17.85 -2.98
CA LEU A 128 5.08 17.33 -1.93
C LEU A 128 3.67 17.95 -1.94
N PRO A 129 3.48 19.27 -2.12
CA PRO A 129 2.13 19.85 -2.16
C PRO A 129 1.27 19.26 -3.28
N ALA A 130 1.80 19.23 -4.51
CA ALA A 130 1.11 18.63 -5.65
C ALA A 130 0.86 17.13 -5.45
N PHE A 131 1.82 16.42 -4.84
CA PHE A 131 1.65 15.01 -4.51
C PHE A 131 0.53 14.76 -3.50
N LEU A 132 0.22 15.69 -2.60
CA LEU A 132 -0.87 15.55 -1.64
C LEU A 132 -2.21 15.99 -2.22
N GLU A 133 -2.23 17.09 -2.98
CA GLU A 133 -3.46 17.75 -3.45
C GLU A 133 -4.04 17.15 -4.73
N ASP A 134 -3.18 16.75 -5.67
CA ASP A 134 -3.60 16.17 -6.94
C ASP A 134 -3.61 14.64 -6.87
N HIS A 135 -4.81 14.07 -6.91
CA HIS A 135 -5.04 12.64 -6.82
C HIS A 135 -4.48 11.83 -8.00
N ARG A 136 -4.06 12.50 -9.09
CA ARG A 136 -3.41 11.92 -10.27
C ARG A 136 -1.92 12.24 -10.35
N PHE A 137 -1.38 13.02 -9.42
CA PHE A 137 0.01 13.45 -9.50
C PHE A 137 0.97 12.26 -9.45
N HIS A 138 1.91 12.22 -10.41
CA HIS A 138 2.86 11.11 -10.62
C HIS A 138 2.23 9.73 -10.87
N LEU A 139 0.96 9.71 -11.28
CA LEU A 139 0.33 8.56 -11.91
C LEU A 139 0.32 8.87 -13.41
N ALA A 140 0.93 8.00 -14.22
CA ALA A 140 1.22 8.16 -15.66
C ALA A 140 2.42 9.05 -16.02
#